data_AF-D8J2J1-F1
#
_entry.id   AF-D8J2J1-F1
#
_cell.length_a   1.000
_cell.length_b   1.000
_cell.length_c   1.000
_cell.angle_alpha   90.00
_cell.angle_beta   90.00
_cell.angle_gamma   90.00
#
_symmetry.space_group_name_H-M   'P 1'
#
loop_
_entity.id
_entity.type
_entity.pdbx_description
1 polymer ?
#
loop_
_entity_poly.entity_id
_entity_poly.type
_entity_poly.pdbx_seq_one_letter_code
_entity_poly.pdbx_strand_id
1 'polypeptide(L)' 'MCHCFGSVEGMSERERTEVREEHSIEELRGEYSSEDLERLGVTA' A
#
# COMPACT_ATOMS: atom_id res chain seq x y z
N MET A 1 -6.56 -16.29 4.25
CA MET A 1 -5.13 -15.88 4.29
C MET A 1 -5.15 -14.45 4.78
N CYS A 2 -4.70 -14.17 6.01
CA CYS A 2 -4.59 -12.80 6.49
C CYS A 2 -3.43 -12.16 5.71
N HIS A 3 -3.75 -11.33 4.73
CA HIS A 3 -2.78 -10.43 4.12
C HIS A 3 -2.53 -9.32 5.14
N CYS A 4 -1.64 -9.57 6.10
CA CYS A 4 -1.19 -8.51 6.99
C CYS A 4 -0.34 -7.55 6.16
N PHE A 5 -0.99 -6.56 5.59
CA PHE A 5 -0.33 -5.42 4.96
C PHE A 5 0.64 -4.80 5.97
N GLY A 6 1.93 -4.86 5.66
CA GLY A 6 2.98 -4.32 6.52
C GLY A 6 2.96 -2.79 6.50
N SER A 7 3.60 -2.16 7.48
CA SER A 7 3.76 -0.70 7.49
C SER A 7 4.46 -0.22 6.23
N VAL A 8 3.91 0.81 5.59
CA VAL A 8 4.51 1.47 4.42
C VAL A 8 5.63 2.44 4.82
N GLU A 9 5.72 2.74 6.11
CA GLU A 9 6.79 3.53 6.70
C GLU A 9 8.12 2.77 6.60
N GLY A 10 9.07 3.35 5.87
CA GLY A 10 10.38 2.74 5.62
C GLY A 10 10.48 1.92 4.34
N MET A 11 9.38 1.68 3.63
CA MET A 11 9.43 1.07 2.29
C MET A 11 10.11 1.98 1.29
N SER A 12 10.96 1.39 0.46
CA SER A 12 11.54 2.01 -0.73
C SER A 12 10.50 2.19 -1.83
N GLU A 13 10.74 3.08 -2.79
CA GLU A 13 9.81 3.28 -3.92
C GLU A 13 9.54 2.00 -4.73
N ARG A 14 10.52 1.09 -4.82
CA ARG A 14 10.36 -0.22 -5.46
C ARG A 14 9.36 -1.09 -4.71
N GLU A 15 9.53 -1.24 -3.40
CA GLU A 15 8.65 -2.03 -2.54
C GLU A 15 7.22 -1.49 -2.57
N ARG A 16 7.05 -0.16 -2.58
CA ARG A 16 5.73 0.47 -2.73
C ARG A 16 5.09 0.20 -4.08
N THR A 17 5.91 0.13 -5.14
CA THR A 17 5.44 -0.22 -6.48
C THR A 17 5.01 -1.68 -6.55
N GLU A 18 5.82 -2.59 -5.98
CA GLU A 18 5.49 -4.01 -5.87
C GLU A 18 4.16 -4.21 -5.16
N VAL A 19 3.95 -3.57 -4.00
CA VAL A 19 2.65 -3.60 -3.29
C VAL A 19 1.49 -3.13 -4.16
N ARG A 20 1.68 -2.10 -4.98
CA ARG A 20 0.66 -1.58 -5.90
C ARG A 20 0.42 -2.46 -7.13
N GLU A 21 1.40 -3.28 -7.53
CA GLU A 21 1.26 -4.22 -8.64
C GLU A 21 0.71 -5.57 -8.19
N GLU A 22 1.02 -5.99 -6.96
CA GLU A 22 0.51 -7.21 -6.34
C GLU A 22 -0.94 -7.07 -5.86
N HIS A 23 -1.36 -5.86 -5.50
CA HIS A 23 -2.67 -5.60 -4.91
C HIS A 23 -3.48 -4.56 -5.69
N SER A 24 -4.80 -4.73 -5.69
CA SER A 24 -5.70 -3.74 -6.27
C SER A 24 -5.75 -2.48 -5.39
N ILE A 25 -5.91 -1.31 -6.01
CA ILE A 25 -6.08 -0.03 -5.28
C ILE A 25 -7.25 -0.09 -4.29
N GLU A 26 -8.33 -0.79 -4.63
CA GLU A 26 -9.49 -0.98 -3.74
C GLU A 26 -9.14 -1.79 -2.48
N GLU A 27 -8.32 -2.84 -2.62
CA GLU A 27 -7.84 -3.64 -1.49
C GLU A 27 -6.91 -2.81 -0.60
N LEU A 28 -5.98 -2.07 -1.20
CA LEU A 28 -5.09 -1.17 -0.46
C LEU A 28 -5.89 -0.12 0.32
N ARG A 29 -6.99 0.41 -0.24
CA ARG A 29 -7.87 1.38 0.43
C ARG A 29 -8.65 0.82 1.60
N GLY A 30 -8.91 -0.49 1.61
CA GLY A 30 -9.55 -1.17 2.74
C GLY A 30 -8.60 -1.39 3.91
N GLU A 31 -7.31 -1.54 3.62
CA GLU A 31 -6.31 -2.03 4.57
C GLU A 31 -5.37 -0.92 5.08
N TYR A 32 -5.10 0.10 4.26
CA TYR A 32 -4.24 1.23 4.60
C TYR A 32 -5.01 2.50 4.91
N SER A 33 -4.46 3.30 5.83
CA SER A 33 -4.94 4.65 6.10
C SER A 33 -4.69 5.57 4.90
N SER A 34 -5.40 6.71 4.82
CA SER A 34 -5.19 7.70 3.76
C SER A 34 -3.74 8.18 3.70
N GLU A 35 -3.09 8.37 4.85
CA GLU A 35 -1.69 8.78 4.95
C GLU A 35 -0.74 7.72 4.37
N ASP A 36 -1.05 6.44 4.58
CA ASP A 36 -0.25 5.33 4.08
C ASP A 36 -0.44 5.11 2.57
N LEU A 37 -1.65 5.34 2.07
CA LEU A 37 -1.95 5.35 0.64
C LEU A 37 -1.21 6.47 -0.09
N GLU A 38 -1.16 7.67 0.50
CA GLU A 38 -0.36 8.78 -0.02
C GLU A 38 1.13 8.41 -0.07
N ARG A 39 1.65 7.74 0.97
CA ARG A 39 3.04 7.22 0.96
C ARG A 39 3.25 6.18 -0.13
N LEU A 40 2.30 5.28 -0.36
CA LEU A 40 2.32 4.31 -1.46
C LEU A 40 2.21 4.97 -2.85
N GLY A 41 1.88 6.26 -2.93
CA GLY A 41 1.59 6.94 -4.19
C GLY A 41 0.27 6.47 -4.80
N VAL A 42 -0.64 5.96 -3.96
CA VAL A 42 -2.03 5.65 -4.30
C VAL A 42 -2.84 6.89 -3.96
N THR A 43 -3.02 7.78 -4.93
CA THR A 43 -3.96 8.90 -4.76
C THR A 43 -5.40 8.36 -4.75
N ALA A 44 -6.26 8.99 -3.96
CA ALA A 44 -7.70 8.72 -3.92
C ALA A 44 -8.37 8.83 -5.30
#